data_AF-A7YHB4-F1
#
_entry.id   AF-A7YHB4-F1
#
_cell.length_a   1.000
_cell.length_b   1.000
_cell.length_c   1.000
_cell.angle_alpha   90.00
_cell.angle_beta   90.00
_cell.angle_gamma   90.00
#
_symmetry.space_group_name_H-M   'P 1'
#
loop_
_entity.id
_entity.type
_entity.pdbx_description
1 polymer ?
#
loop_
_entity_poly.entity_id
_entity_poly.type
_entity_poly.pdbx_seq_one_letter_code
_entity_poly.pdbx_strand_id
1 'polypeptide(L)'
;GPFLSFNETYFHSYTLSSPTAPSSHSTLNFTMVKFFTSTFTVLVLTVAMVKAQSAINIADYPPINEVPDTKSAQVQAWLKEIDLTGAPALPLHVGAPPACPNPPIANECYWGCDGCAGDDITACAAPNTWGLTFDDGPSTFTPTLLNYLKTQKLSASFFLIGSNVIQHPEIVKRELEEGHHLASHTWSHHALTTLTNEQIVAEMKWTEKAVLAATGLRLKYMRPPIW
;
A
#
# COMPACT_ATOMS: atom_id res chain seq x y z
N GLY A 1 10.78 -1.66 19.64
CA GLY A 1 9.54 -2.00 20.40
C GLY A 1 8.66 -2.91 19.56
N PRO A 2 7.68 -3.64 20.11
CA PRO A 2 6.95 -4.63 19.31
C PRO A 2 6.08 -3.92 18.27
N PHE A 3 6.29 -4.31 17.02
CA PHE A 3 5.51 -3.90 15.86
C PHE A 3 4.03 -4.26 16.04
N LEU A 4 3.15 -3.40 15.51
CA LEU A 4 1.77 -3.74 15.20
C LEU A 4 1.76 -4.93 14.22
N SER A 5 1.59 -6.12 14.77
CA SER A 5 1.43 -7.38 14.02
C SER A 5 -0.01 -7.46 13.50
N PHE A 6 -0.21 -7.21 12.21
CA PHE A 6 -1.47 -7.57 11.56
C PHE A 6 -1.51 -9.08 11.34
N ASN A 7 -2.51 -9.74 11.92
CA ASN A 7 -2.66 -11.19 11.93
C ASN A 7 -2.80 -11.73 10.49
N GLU A 8 -1.79 -12.47 10.02
CA GLU A 8 -1.85 -13.21 8.76
C GLU A 8 -2.77 -14.42 8.95
N THR A 9 -3.92 -14.45 8.30
CA THR A 9 -4.63 -15.71 8.07
C THR A 9 -5.28 -15.68 6.71
N TYR A 10 -5.06 -16.75 5.94
CA TYR A 10 -5.54 -17.05 4.60
C TYR A 10 -4.72 -16.55 3.41
N PHE A 11 -3.57 -17.22 3.17
CA PHE A 11 -3.12 -17.47 1.79
C PHE A 11 -2.67 -18.92 1.65
N HIS A 12 -3.45 -19.72 0.92
CA HIS A 12 -3.00 -21.00 0.37
C HIS A 12 -2.10 -20.71 -0.83
N SER A 13 -0.80 -21.00 -0.70
CA SER A 13 0.15 -21.03 -1.81
C SER A 13 0.04 -22.37 -2.53
N TYR A 14 -0.49 -22.38 -3.75
CA TYR A 14 -0.31 -23.52 -4.65
C TYR A 14 1.04 -23.37 -5.35
N THR A 15 2.00 -24.18 -4.93
CA THR A 15 3.29 -24.34 -5.60
C THR A 15 3.15 -25.38 -6.72
N LEU A 16 3.22 -24.94 -7.98
CA LEU A 16 3.41 -25.83 -9.12
C LEU A 16 4.89 -26.20 -9.19
N SER A 17 5.22 -27.44 -8.83
CA SER A 17 6.53 -28.03 -9.07
C SER A 17 6.40 -29.10 -10.15
N SER A 18 7.09 -28.89 -11.27
CA SER A 18 7.34 -29.91 -12.28
C SER A 18 8.70 -30.54 -12.01
N PRO A 19 8.83 -31.87 -12.07
CA PRO A 19 9.99 -32.42 -12.76
C PRO A 19 9.71 -33.69 -13.58
N THR A 20 10.16 -33.64 -14.84
CA THR A 20 10.87 -34.68 -15.62
C THR A 20 10.39 -36.14 -15.59
N ALA A 21 10.06 -36.66 -16.79
CA ALA A 21 10.00 -38.09 -17.10
C ALA A 21 11.38 -38.76 -17.03
N PRO A 22 11.44 -40.10 -16.85
CA PRO A 22 11.73 -40.93 -18.02
C PRO A 22 10.97 -42.28 -18.13
N SER A 23 11.07 -42.79 -19.35
CA SER A 23 10.61 -44.03 -19.98
C SER A 23 10.52 -45.33 -19.14
N SER A 24 9.48 -46.12 -19.38
CA SER A 24 9.62 -47.55 -19.74
C SER A 24 8.34 -48.12 -20.37
N HIS A 25 8.53 -49.05 -21.29
CA HIS A 25 7.53 -49.73 -22.10
C HIS A 25 6.75 -50.78 -21.31
N SER A 26 5.43 -50.86 -21.53
CA SER A 26 4.69 -52.13 -21.48
C SER A 26 3.36 -51.99 -22.21
N THR A 27 3.27 -52.68 -23.34
CA THR A 27 2.07 -52.88 -24.15
C THR A 27 1.09 -53.81 -23.44
N LEU A 28 -0.16 -53.39 -23.25
CA LEU A 28 -1.28 -54.30 -23.01
C LEU A 28 -2.50 -53.86 -23.84
N ASN A 29 -3.08 -54.86 -24.49
CA ASN A 29 -4.03 -54.76 -25.58
C ASN A 29 -5.41 -54.25 -25.16
N PHE A 30 -6.02 -53.58 -26.14
CA PHE A 30 -7.37 -53.06 -26.21
C PHE A 30 -8.45 -54.06 -25.74
N THR A 31 -9.36 -53.59 -24.89
CA THR A 31 -10.77 -53.99 -24.98
C THR A 31 -11.59 -52.75 -25.28
N MET A 32 -12.28 -52.81 -26.42
CA MET A 32 -13.04 -51.74 -27.04
C MET A 32 -14.36 -51.55 -26.29
N VAL A 33 -14.58 -50.40 -25.66
CA VAL A 33 -15.93 -49.92 -25.36
C VAL A 33 -16.15 -48.64 -26.15
N LYS A 34 -16.74 -48.82 -27.33
CA LYS A 34 -17.29 -47.73 -28.14
C LYS A 34 -18.56 -47.23 -27.47
N PHE A 35 -18.53 -46.02 -26.91
CA PHE A 35 -19.72 -45.18 -26.84
C PHE A 35 -19.56 -44.00 -27.80
N PHE A 36 -20.57 -43.85 -28.63
CA PHE A 36 -20.69 -42.91 -29.73
C PHE A 36 -20.72 -41.45 -29.25
N THR A 37 -19.91 -40.62 -29.92
CA THR A 37 -20.19 -39.25 -30.38
C THR A 37 -20.92 -38.29 -29.44
N SER A 38 -20.27 -37.20 -29.02
CA SER A 38 -20.77 -35.85 -29.33
C SER A 38 -19.71 -34.80 -29.00
N THR A 39 -19.50 -33.90 -29.95
CA THR A 39 -18.61 -32.74 -29.91
C THR A 39 -18.87 -31.87 -28.68
N PHE A 40 -17.89 -31.77 -27.77
CA PHE A 40 -17.86 -30.68 -26.80
C PHE A 40 -16.65 -29.81 -27.11
N THR A 41 -16.96 -28.72 -27.80
CA THR A 41 -16.18 -27.52 -28.00
C THR A 41 -15.23 -27.29 -26.82
N VAL A 42 -13.92 -27.33 -27.06
CA VAL A 42 -12.93 -26.77 -26.14
C VAL A 42 -13.16 -25.27 -26.13
N LEU A 43 -14.05 -24.83 -25.24
CA LEU A 43 -14.25 -23.43 -24.92
C LEU A 43 -12.95 -22.96 -24.28
N VAL A 44 -12.17 -22.21 -25.05
CA VAL A 44 -11.06 -21.41 -24.59
C VAL A 44 -11.57 -20.52 -23.45
N LEU A 45 -11.37 -20.95 -22.21
CA LEU A 45 -11.61 -20.12 -21.04
C LEU A 45 -10.40 -19.19 -20.89
N THR A 46 -10.30 -18.21 -21.79
CA THR A 46 -9.62 -16.97 -21.46
C THR A 46 -10.41 -16.36 -20.31
N VAL A 47 -9.97 -16.60 -19.09
CA VAL A 47 -10.40 -15.80 -17.95
C VAL A 47 -9.73 -14.44 -18.12
N ALA A 48 -10.31 -13.62 -18.99
CA ALA A 48 -10.22 -12.19 -18.86
C ALA A 48 -10.99 -11.82 -17.59
N MET A 49 -10.37 -11.97 -16.42
CA MET A 49 -10.78 -11.20 -15.25
C MET A 49 -10.35 -9.74 -15.51
N VAL A 50 -11.03 -9.08 -16.44
CA VAL A 50 -11.21 -7.65 -16.32
C VAL A 50 -12.17 -7.48 -15.15
N LYS A 51 -11.64 -7.46 -13.93
CA LYS A 51 -12.38 -6.85 -12.83
C LYS A 51 -12.58 -5.42 -13.29
N ALA A 52 -13.82 -5.08 -13.65
CA ALA A 52 -14.25 -3.70 -13.67
C ALA A 52 -13.99 -3.17 -12.27
N GLN A 53 -12.87 -2.49 -12.09
CA GLN A 53 -12.62 -1.71 -10.88
C GLN A 53 -13.74 -0.68 -10.89
N SER A 54 -14.72 -0.83 -10.00
CA SER A 54 -15.78 0.15 -9.84
C SER A 54 -15.14 1.52 -9.65
N ALA A 55 -15.55 2.50 -10.45
CA ALA A 55 -15.03 3.85 -10.32
C ALA A 55 -15.14 4.32 -8.86
N ILE A 56 -14.09 4.92 -8.34
CA ILE A 56 -14.09 5.48 -7.00
C ILE A 56 -15.18 6.55 -6.93
N ASN A 57 -16.11 6.39 -6.00
CA ASN A 57 -17.07 7.43 -5.66
C ASN A 57 -16.49 8.25 -4.50
N ILE A 58 -16.14 9.51 -4.78
CA ILE A 58 -15.52 10.42 -3.80
C ILE A 58 -16.38 10.59 -2.53
N ALA A 59 -17.72 10.50 -2.66
CA ALA A 59 -18.63 10.63 -1.53
C ALA A 59 -18.53 9.49 -0.49
N ASP A 60 -17.88 8.38 -0.84
CA ASP A 60 -17.68 7.24 0.08
C ASP A 60 -16.44 7.41 0.97
N TYR A 61 -15.72 8.52 0.83
CA TYR A 61 -14.45 8.81 1.50
C TYR A 61 -14.55 10.08 2.37
N PRO A 62 -13.61 10.26 3.33
CA PRO A 62 -13.54 11.48 4.11
C PRO A 62 -13.30 12.72 3.23
N PRO A 63 -13.53 13.93 3.77
CA PRO A 63 -13.22 15.16 3.06
C PRO A 63 -11.74 15.23 2.63
N ILE A 64 -11.51 15.90 1.51
CA ILE A 64 -10.18 16.07 0.92
C ILE A 64 -9.34 16.98 1.83
N ASN A 65 -8.13 16.54 2.18
CA ASN A 65 -7.15 17.29 2.98
C ASN A 65 -7.62 17.61 4.42
N GLU A 66 -8.58 16.86 4.94
CA GLU A 66 -9.04 16.97 6.32
C GLU A 66 -8.77 15.66 7.06
N VAL A 67 -8.47 15.76 8.37
CA VAL A 67 -8.29 14.59 9.23
C VAL A 67 -9.60 13.80 9.29
N PRO A 68 -9.61 12.49 8.98
CA PRO A 68 -10.84 11.71 8.98
C PRO A 68 -11.54 11.66 10.35
N ASP A 69 -12.88 11.71 10.34
CA ASP A 69 -13.68 11.61 11.57
C ASP A 69 -13.55 10.23 12.21
N THR A 70 -12.98 10.20 13.42
CA THR A 70 -12.78 8.98 14.20
C THR A 70 -14.10 8.37 14.69
N LYS A 71 -15.20 9.14 14.72
CA LYS A 71 -16.53 8.66 15.14
C LYS A 71 -17.29 7.94 14.02
N SER A 72 -16.79 8.00 12.78
CA SER A 72 -17.41 7.28 11.67
C SER A 72 -17.47 5.77 11.94
N ALA A 73 -18.55 5.11 11.47
CA ALA A 73 -18.73 3.67 11.67
C ALA A 73 -17.55 2.85 11.11
N GLN A 74 -16.96 3.30 9.99
CA GLN A 74 -15.82 2.66 9.36
C GLN A 74 -14.56 2.73 10.24
N VAL A 75 -14.24 3.90 10.82
CA VAL A 75 -13.08 4.04 11.71
C VAL A 75 -13.29 3.29 13.02
N GLN A 76 -14.50 3.35 13.58
CA GLN A 76 -14.85 2.58 14.78
C GLN A 76 -14.76 1.06 14.55
N ALA A 77 -15.01 0.57 13.33
CA ALA A 77 -14.78 -0.83 13.00
C ALA A 77 -13.29 -1.17 13.00
N TRP A 78 -12.43 -0.35 12.37
CA TRP A 78 -10.99 -0.57 12.37
C TRP A 78 -10.36 -0.48 13.76
N LEU A 79 -10.81 0.45 14.60
CA LEU A 79 -10.31 0.59 15.97
C LEU A 79 -10.60 -0.63 16.84
N LYS A 80 -11.64 -1.42 16.53
CA LYS A 80 -11.92 -2.69 17.22
C LYS A 80 -10.96 -3.82 16.83
N GLU A 81 -10.30 -3.70 15.68
CA GLU A 81 -9.37 -4.70 15.13
C GLU A 81 -7.92 -4.41 15.50
N ILE A 82 -7.63 -3.22 16.03
CA ILE A 82 -6.27 -2.75 16.32
C ILE A 82 -6.07 -2.68 17.84
N ASP A 83 -5.04 -3.37 18.32
CA ASP A 83 -4.58 -3.25 19.70
C ASP A 83 -3.69 -2.00 19.85
N LEU A 84 -4.24 -0.95 20.48
CA LEU A 84 -3.52 0.29 20.77
C LEU A 84 -2.86 0.30 22.15
N THR A 85 -2.88 -0.80 22.92
CA THR A 85 -2.32 -0.81 24.28
C THR A 85 -0.80 -0.59 24.31
N GLY A 86 -0.10 -0.92 23.22
CA GLY A 86 1.32 -0.65 23.05
C GLY A 86 1.65 0.73 22.48
N ALA A 87 0.66 1.52 22.08
CA ALA A 87 0.89 2.84 21.51
C ALA A 87 1.23 3.85 22.63
N PRO A 88 2.30 4.66 22.47
CA PRO A 88 2.66 5.63 23.49
C PRO A 88 1.59 6.72 23.62
N ALA A 89 1.35 7.18 24.84
CA ALA A 89 0.47 8.31 25.13
C ALA A 89 1.30 9.58 25.26
N LEU A 90 1.78 10.10 24.11
CA LEU A 90 2.56 11.34 24.06
C LEU A 90 1.65 12.58 24.05
N PRO A 91 2.08 13.70 24.65
CA PRO A 91 1.41 14.98 24.47
C PRO A 91 1.32 15.36 22.99
N LEU A 92 0.20 15.92 22.57
CA LEU A 92 0.06 16.42 21.20
C LEU A 92 0.84 17.72 21.02
N HIS A 93 1.55 17.83 19.91
CA HIS A 93 2.25 19.05 19.54
C HIS A 93 1.30 20.10 18.95
N VAL A 94 1.71 21.36 19.04
CA VAL A 94 0.97 22.50 18.51
C VAL A 94 1.71 23.07 17.30
N GLY A 95 0.98 23.29 16.20
CA GLY A 95 1.52 23.81 14.95
C GLY A 95 2.02 22.73 13.99
N ALA A 96 2.17 23.09 12.71
CA ALA A 96 2.63 22.20 11.64
C ALA A 96 3.51 22.98 10.64
N PRO A 97 4.83 22.72 10.53
CA PRO A 97 5.61 21.82 11.39
C PRO A 97 5.63 22.27 12.86
N PRO A 98 5.64 21.35 13.83
CA PRO A 98 5.98 21.72 15.19
C PRO A 98 7.42 22.27 15.23
N ALA A 99 7.63 23.35 15.99
CA ALA A 99 8.97 23.89 16.21
C ALA A 99 9.82 22.90 17.01
N CYS A 100 11.13 22.92 16.80
CA CYS A 100 12.05 22.12 17.60
C CYS A 100 11.87 22.45 19.09
N PRO A 101 11.60 21.46 19.95
CA PRO A 101 11.43 21.70 21.37
C PRO A 101 12.73 22.26 21.96
N ASN A 102 12.61 23.33 22.73
CA ASN A 102 13.72 23.96 23.44
C ASN A 102 13.32 24.22 24.90
N PRO A 103 13.85 23.44 25.88
CA PRO A 103 14.83 22.36 25.71
C PRO A 103 14.26 21.11 25.02
N PRO A 104 15.08 20.20 24.48
CA PRO A 104 14.63 18.92 23.92
C PRO A 104 13.83 18.09 24.93
N ILE A 105 12.79 17.40 24.45
CA ILE A 105 11.97 16.50 25.29
C ILE A 105 12.66 15.14 25.36
N ALA A 106 12.88 14.63 26.58
CA ALA A 106 13.53 13.34 26.77
C ALA A 106 12.69 12.19 26.17
N ASN A 107 13.35 11.31 25.40
CA ASN A 107 12.75 10.16 24.69
C ASN A 107 11.81 10.52 23.52
N GLU A 108 11.78 11.76 23.07
CA GLU A 108 11.18 12.12 21.78
C GLU A 108 12.27 12.29 20.73
N CYS A 109 11.94 11.91 19.50
CA CYS A 109 12.85 11.81 18.37
C CYS A 109 12.37 12.77 17.29
N TYR A 110 13.16 13.81 17.00
CA TYR A 110 12.79 14.84 16.02
C TYR A 110 13.80 14.88 14.88
N TRP A 111 13.54 14.12 13.82
CA TRP A 111 14.43 14.05 12.66
C TRP A 111 14.91 15.43 12.18
N GLY A 112 14.01 16.42 12.04
CA GLY A 112 14.36 17.77 11.61
C GLY A 112 15.20 18.60 12.58
N CYS A 113 15.29 18.20 13.85
CA CYS A 113 15.94 18.96 14.92
C CYS A 113 17.23 18.30 15.41
N ASP A 114 17.20 17.00 15.64
CA ASP A 114 18.31 16.23 16.23
C ASP A 114 18.82 15.10 15.31
N GLY A 115 18.21 14.90 14.13
CA GLY A 115 18.57 13.83 13.21
C GLY A 115 18.27 12.44 13.74
N CYS A 116 17.44 12.33 14.79
CA CYS A 116 17.02 11.06 15.33
C CYS A 116 16.04 10.37 14.37
N ALA A 117 16.33 9.10 14.06
CA ALA A 117 15.49 8.25 13.23
C ALA A 117 15.05 6.95 13.91
N GLY A 118 15.47 6.69 15.16
CA GLY A 118 15.15 5.43 15.84
C GLY A 118 15.45 4.18 14.99
N ASP A 119 14.42 3.37 14.76
CA ASP A 119 14.45 2.16 13.92
C ASP A 119 13.98 2.42 12.46
N ASP A 120 13.85 3.69 12.05
CA ASP A 120 13.35 4.06 10.73
C ASP A 120 14.36 3.78 9.61
N ILE A 121 13.83 3.55 8.40
CA ILE A 121 14.64 3.30 7.21
C ILE A 121 15.10 4.64 6.63
N THR A 122 16.36 5.00 6.86
CA THR A 122 16.97 6.26 6.38
C THR A 122 18.02 6.08 5.29
N ALA A 123 18.44 4.84 5.02
CA ALA A 123 19.48 4.55 4.04
C ALA A 123 19.17 3.28 3.23
N CYS A 124 19.70 3.23 2.01
CA CYS A 124 19.67 2.01 1.21
C CYS A 124 20.61 0.97 1.81
N ALA A 125 20.13 -0.26 2.02
CA ALA A 125 20.95 -1.34 2.58
C ALA A 125 22.08 -1.79 1.64
N ALA A 126 21.86 -1.71 0.32
CA ALA A 126 22.83 -2.10 -0.69
C ALA A 126 23.80 -0.94 -1.02
N PRO A 127 25.11 -1.22 -1.18
CA PRO A 127 26.08 -0.20 -1.57
C PRO A 127 25.78 0.34 -2.98
N ASN A 128 26.14 1.59 -3.24
CA ASN A 128 25.95 2.26 -4.53
C ASN A 128 24.50 2.27 -5.04
N THR A 129 23.52 2.19 -4.12
CA THR A 129 22.09 2.20 -4.44
C THR A 129 21.46 3.52 -3.98
N TRP A 130 20.61 4.09 -4.83
CA TRP A 130 19.87 5.32 -4.55
C TRP A 130 18.37 5.03 -4.59
N GLY A 131 17.66 5.40 -3.52
CA GLY A 131 16.21 5.30 -3.45
C GLY A 131 15.58 6.63 -3.88
N LEU A 132 15.14 6.72 -5.13
CA LEU A 132 14.40 7.89 -5.59
C LEU A 132 12.98 7.87 -5.01
N THR A 133 12.60 8.93 -4.30
CA THR A 133 11.30 9.04 -3.65
C THR A 133 10.61 10.34 -4.00
N PHE A 134 9.30 10.30 -4.15
CA PHE A 134 8.43 11.46 -4.37
C PHE A 134 7.27 11.42 -3.40
N ASP A 135 7.06 12.53 -2.71
CA ASP A 135 5.98 12.69 -1.74
C ASP A 135 4.85 13.54 -2.34
N ASP A 136 3.74 13.63 -1.63
CA ASP A 136 2.57 14.49 -1.91
C ASP A 136 1.75 14.15 -3.17
N GLY A 137 2.14 13.09 -3.88
CA GLY A 137 1.41 12.59 -5.03
C GLY A 137 0.14 11.80 -4.68
N PRO A 138 -0.64 11.38 -5.69
CA PRO A 138 -0.52 11.77 -7.09
C PRO A 138 -0.97 13.22 -7.35
N SER A 139 -0.46 13.84 -8.40
CA SER A 139 -0.90 15.16 -8.88
C SER A 139 -1.04 15.14 -10.41
N THR A 140 -1.54 16.23 -10.99
CA THR A 140 -1.59 16.42 -12.45
C THR A 140 -0.20 16.44 -13.11
N PHE A 141 0.89 16.64 -12.34
CA PHE A 141 2.26 16.60 -12.85
C PHE A 141 2.89 15.20 -12.82
N THR A 142 2.35 14.29 -11.99
CA THR A 142 2.85 12.92 -11.87
C THR A 142 2.98 12.18 -13.21
N PRO A 143 2.04 12.30 -14.19
CA PRO A 143 2.18 11.63 -15.47
C PRO A 143 3.41 12.06 -16.28
N THR A 144 3.82 13.33 -16.15
CA THR A 144 5.04 13.86 -16.78
C THR A 144 6.28 13.26 -16.15
N LEU A 145 6.30 13.15 -14.83
CA LEU A 145 7.38 12.49 -14.10
C LEU A 145 7.49 11.01 -14.47
N LEU A 146 6.37 10.28 -14.53
CA LEU A 146 6.33 8.87 -14.95
C LEU A 146 6.90 8.69 -16.37
N ASN A 147 6.54 9.58 -17.31
CA ASN A 147 7.12 9.57 -18.65
C ASN A 147 8.64 9.72 -18.60
N TYR A 148 9.15 10.65 -17.80
CA TYR A 148 10.60 10.84 -17.65
C TYR A 148 11.27 9.60 -17.05
N LEU A 149 10.77 9.07 -15.93
CA LEU A 149 11.31 7.87 -15.28
C LEU A 149 11.37 6.68 -16.24
N LYS A 150 10.32 6.49 -17.03
CA LYS A 150 10.26 5.46 -18.08
C LYS A 150 11.34 5.64 -19.15
N THR A 151 11.61 6.86 -19.61
CA THR A 151 12.71 7.12 -20.58
C THR A 151 14.08 6.81 -20.00
N GLN A 152 14.25 7.04 -18.70
CA GLN A 152 15.50 6.76 -17.98
C GLN A 152 15.60 5.30 -17.50
N LYS A 153 14.53 4.50 -17.68
CA LYS A 153 14.41 3.13 -17.15
C LYS A 153 14.64 3.08 -15.63
N LEU A 154 14.11 4.06 -14.91
CA LEU A 154 14.21 4.18 -13.47
C LEU A 154 12.87 3.83 -12.80
N SER A 155 12.96 3.09 -11.71
CA SER A 155 11.88 2.94 -10.74
C SER A 155 12.05 3.95 -9.61
N ALA A 156 10.96 4.28 -8.92
CA ALA A 156 10.91 5.22 -7.81
C ALA A 156 9.90 4.72 -6.77
N SER A 157 9.92 5.31 -5.58
CA SER A 157 8.85 5.16 -4.58
C SER A 157 7.98 6.40 -4.54
N PHE A 158 6.67 6.24 -4.60
CA PHE A 158 5.70 7.31 -4.46
C PHE A 158 5.00 7.17 -3.09
N PHE A 159 5.12 8.19 -2.26
CA PHE A 159 4.42 8.30 -0.98
C PHE A 159 3.14 9.10 -1.21
N LEU A 160 2.01 8.40 -1.17
CA LEU A 160 0.73 8.88 -1.66
C LEU A 160 -0.12 9.49 -0.54
N ILE A 161 -0.66 10.67 -0.80
CA ILE A 161 -1.72 11.26 0.03
C ILE A 161 -3.05 10.62 -0.36
N GLY A 162 -3.75 10.03 0.60
CA GLY A 162 -5.00 9.28 0.34
C GLY A 162 -6.10 10.10 -0.32
N SER A 163 -6.26 11.37 0.08
CA SER A 163 -7.21 12.29 -0.56
C SER A 163 -6.87 12.57 -2.04
N ASN A 164 -5.60 12.52 -2.43
CA ASN A 164 -5.18 12.67 -3.83
C ASN A 164 -5.40 11.38 -4.62
N VAL A 165 -5.25 10.20 -3.98
CA VAL A 165 -5.51 8.91 -4.62
C VAL A 165 -6.94 8.82 -5.16
N ILE A 166 -7.93 9.28 -4.39
CA ILE A 166 -9.33 9.25 -4.84
C ILE A 166 -9.65 10.24 -5.98
N GLN A 167 -8.82 11.28 -6.13
CA GLN A 167 -8.94 12.27 -7.20
C GLN A 167 -8.24 11.83 -8.49
N HIS A 168 -7.21 10.99 -8.38
CA HIS A 168 -6.37 10.53 -9.49
C HIS A 168 -6.11 9.01 -9.48
N PRO A 169 -7.13 8.15 -9.34
CA PRO A 169 -6.94 6.70 -9.22
C PRO A 169 -6.23 6.08 -10.43
N GLU A 170 -6.44 6.64 -11.63
CA GLU A 170 -5.78 6.22 -12.85
C GLU A 170 -4.27 6.48 -12.84
N ILE A 171 -3.83 7.56 -12.19
CA ILE A 171 -2.40 7.88 -12.04
C ILE A 171 -1.74 6.87 -11.10
N VAL A 172 -2.38 6.58 -9.96
CA VAL A 172 -1.85 5.61 -8.98
C VAL A 172 -1.78 4.21 -9.57
N LYS A 173 -2.80 3.82 -10.35
CA LYS A 173 -2.77 2.56 -11.09
C LYS A 173 -1.58 2.51 -12.07
N ARG A 174 -1.31 3.61 -12.78
CA ARG A 174 -0.17 3.71 -13.68
C ARG A 174 1.17 3.64 -12.94
N GLU A 175 1.31 4.28 -11.79
CA GLU A 175 2.51 4.18 -10.94
C GLU A 175 2.79 2.69 -10.62
N LEU A 176 1.76 1.92 -10.24
CA LEU A 176 1.92 0.49 -9.98
C LEU A 176 2.25 -0.32 -11.24
N GLU A 177 1.51 -0.10 -12.34
CA GLU A 177 1.67 -0.85 -13.59
C GLU A 177 3.03 -0.62 -14.27
N GLU A 178 3.64 0.56 -14.07
CA GLU A 178 4.99 0.88 -14.57
C GLU A 178 6.13 0.39 -13.63
N GLY A 179 5.79 -0.30 -12.54
CA GLY A 179 6.77 -0.96 -11.66
C GLY A 179 7.38 -0.03 -10.62
N HIS A 180 6.67 1.02 -10.22
CA HIS A 180 7.06 1.87 -9.10
C HIS A 180 6.57 1.29 -7.77
N HIS A 181 7.25 1.64 -6.69
CA HIS A 181 6.85 1.27 -5.34
C HIS A 181 5.84 2.30 -4.81
N LEU A 182 4.77 1.84 -4.16
CA LEU A 182 3.75 2.71 -3.55
C LEU A 182 3.84 2.60 -2.03
N ALA A 183 3.79 3.74 -1.36
CA ALA A 183 3.79 3.87 0.09
C ALA A 183 2.77 4.94 0.52
N SER A 184 2.40 4.95 1.80
CA SER A 184 1.45 5.93 2.33
C SER A 184 2.15 7.20 2.76
N HIS A 185 1.53 8.35 2.50
CA HIS A 185 1.84 9.64 3.11
C HIS A 185 0.64 10.21 3.85
N THR A 186 -0.10 9.34 4.56
CA THR A 186 -1.36 9.64 5.27
C THR A 186 -2.52 10.04 4.36
N TRP A 187 -3.68 10.34 4.93
CA TRP A 187 -4.88 10.75 4.18
C TRP A 187 -4.83 12.24 3.84
N SER A 188 -4.47 13.06 4.82
CA SER A 188 -4.64 14.52 4.78
C SER A 188 -3.34 15.31 4.86
N HIS A 189 -2.18 14.63 4.99
CA HIS A 189 -0.87 15.27 5.14
C HIS A 189 -0.74 16.12 6.43
N HIS A 190 -1.48 15.77 7.48
CA HIS A 190 -1.29 16.39 8.80
C HIS A 190 -0.06 15.81 9.51
N ALA A 191 0.67 16.68 10.24
CA ALA A 191 1.77 16.24 11.09
C ALA A 191 1.25 15.28 12.17
N LEU A 192 1.71 14.02 12.15
CA LEU A 192 1.17 12.96 13.01
C LEU A 192 1.35 13.25 14.51
N THR A 193 2.37 14.01 14.88
CA THR A 193 2.63 14.44 16.25
C THR A 193 1.57 15.38 16.83
N THR A 194 0.66 15.89 15.98
CA THR A 194 -0.48 16.73 16.39
C THR A 194 -1.79 15.94 16.48
N LEU A 195 -1.75 14.62 16.20
CA LEU A 195 -2.92 13.74 16.11
C LEU A 195 -2.95 12.69 17.22
N THR A 196 -4.14 12.31 17.67
CA THR A 196 -4.30 11.15 18.57
C THR A 196 -4.01 9.83 17.85
N ASN A 197 -3.74 8.77 18.61
CA ASN A 197 -3.52 7.43 18.05
C ASN A 197 -4.69 6.98 17.14
N GLU A 198 -5.92 7.29 17.51
CA GLU A 198 -7.12 6.97 16.71
C GLU A 198 -7.18 7.76 15.41
N GLN A 199 -6.77 9.04 15.43
CA GLN A 199 -6.67 9.86 14.23
C GLN A 199 -5.57 9.34 13.30
N ILE A 200 -4.42 8.94 13.84
CA ILE A 200 -3.34 8.30 13.06
C ILE A 200 -3.83 7.00 12.41
N VAL A 201 -4.57 6.15 13.14
CA VAL A 201 -5.19 4.95 12.55
C VAL A 201 -6.12 5.33 11.39
N ALA A 202 -6.94 6.37 11.56
CA ALA A 202 -7.88 6.81 10.54
C ALA A 202 -7.15 7.32 9.27
N GLU A 203 -6.12 8.15 9.44
CA GLU A 203 -5.25 8.62 8.37
C GLU A 203 -4.68 7.46 7.55
N MET A 204 -4.12 6.45 8.23
CA MET A 204 -3.48 5.30 7.58
C MET A 204 -4.49 4.38 6.88
N LYS A 205 -5.61 4.07 7.54
CA LYS A 205 -6.58 3.11 7.02
C LYS A 205 -7.41 3.65 5.86
N TRP A 206 -7.71 4.95 5.85
CA TRP A 206 -8.38 5.56 4.70
C TRP A 206 -7.48 5.60 3.46
N THR A 207 -6.19 5.90 3.63
CA THR A 207 -5.22 5.82 2.52
C THR A 207 -5.04 4.38 2.03
N GLU A 208 -4.94 3.41 2.92
CA GLU A 208 -4.89 1.98 2.54
C GLU A 208 -6.14 1.58 1.73
N LYS A 209 -7.33 1.97 2.18
CA LYS A 209 -8.60 1.69 1.49
C LYS A 209 -8.64 2.31 0.09
N ALA A 210 -8.23 3.58 -0.05
CA ALA A 210 -8.22 4.27 -1.34
C ALA A 210 -7.24 3.63 -2.34
N VAL A 211 -6.03 3.31 -1.89
CA VAL A 211 -5.03 2.66 -2.77
C VAL A 211 -5.45 1.24 -3.15
N LEU A 212 -6.02 0.49 -2.21
CA LEU A 212 -6.59 -0.83 -2.51
C LEU A 212 -7.73 -0.73 -3.54
N ALA A 213 -8.57 0.30 -3.43
CA ALA A 213 -9.64 0.55 -4.39
C ALA A 213 -9.14 1.06 -5.76
N ALA A 214 -7.99 1.73 -5.83
CA ALA A 214 -7.42 2.17 -7.11
C ALA A 214 -6.64 1.04 -7.82
N THR A 215 -5.96 0.18 -7.05
CA THR A 215 -4.89 -0.67 -7.59
C THR A 215 -5.03 -2.17 -7.27
N GLY A 216 -5.80 -2.52 -6.24
CA GLY A 216 -5.80 -3.87 -5.67
C GLY A 216 -4.60 -4.15 -4.73
N LEU A 217 -3.68 -3.20 -4.52
CA LEU A 217 -2.53 -3.32 -3.63
C LEU A 217 -2.86 -2.86 -2.20
N ARG A 218 -2.37 -3.58 -1.19
CA ARG A 218 -2.30 -3.09 0.19
C ARG A 218 -0.90 -2.53 0.48
N LEU A 219 -0.84 -1.31 0.98
CA LEU A 219 0.39 -0.63 1.34
C LEU A 219 1.04 -1.27 2.58
N LYS A 220 2.38 -1.30 2.61
CA LYS A 220 3.18 -1.81 3.74
C LYS A 220 4.12 -0.78 4.34
N TYR A 221 4.39 0.29 3.60
CA TYR A 221 5.35 1.33 3.98
C TYR A 221 4.65 2.67 4.05
N MET A 222 5.21 3.56 4.86
CA MET A 222 4.75 4.93 4.97
C MET A 222 5.92 5.87 5.25
N ARG A 223 5.71 7.14 4.96
CA ARG A 223 6.53 8.24 5.44
C ARG A 223 5.61 9.20 6.20
N PRO A 224 5.95 9.63 7.42
CA PRO A 224 5.15 10.62 8.13
C PRO A 224 5.19 11.98 7.39
N PRO A 225 4.06 12.71 7.29
CA PRO A 225 4.05 14.07 6.79
C PRO A 225 4.85 14.97 7.70
N ILE A 226 5.60 15.87 7.06
CA ILE A 226 6.38 16.92 7.72
C ILE A 226 7.47 16.30 8.61
N TRP A 227 8.70 16.33 8.07
CA TRP A 227 10.00 15.77 8.53
C TRP A 227 10.33 14.37 8.03
#